data_AF-A0A285LLK7-F1
#
_entry.id   AF-A0A285LLK7-F1
#
_cell.length_a   1.000
_cell.length_b   1.000
_cell.length_c   1.000
_cell.angle_alpha   90.00
_cell.angle_beta   90.00
_cell.angle_gamma   90.00
#
_symmetry.space_group_name_H-M   'P 1'
#
loop_
_entity.id
_entity.type
_entity.pdbx_description
1 polymer ?
#
loop_
_entity_poly.entity_id
_entity_poly.type
_entity_poly.pdbx_seq_one_letter_code
_entity_poly.pdbx_strand_id
1 'polypeptide(L)'
;MSITGIASARHKLARAMHHIADLDEQVGAFTKANPIEVHAFWEPSQTHPGEVDCHMIALTEPPEVPEEWSLITGDALTCMRAALDHSVYPHARQFPTLTARTKPNGDLITIRQAHSAAVTDVLERNQPYHSQAPHHHAIAVLAALVNTDKHRQLLVTNGFAAQVLIKQSDKYVITYEDPQQGESLAKGDVLTRYRLKPTGIGATSFEYHKYLQTEPAIDLPNTTDYRPLIPLLRDIHSSVSEIVDKLAEAGLT
;
A
#
# COMPACT_ATOMS: atom_id res chain seq x y z
N MET A 1 -36.69 -13.60 4.24
CA MET A 1 -35.62 -14.03 5.18
C MET A 1 -34.72 -12.83 5.44
N SER A 2 -34.41 -12.51 6.69
CA SER A 2 -33.44 -11.44 7.00
C SER A 2 -32.02 -11.94 6.76
N ILE A 3 -31.21 -11.19 6.01
CA ILE A 3 -29.79 -11.48 5.83
C ILE A 3 -29.09 -11.30 7.19
N THR A 4 -28.24 -12.26 7.56
CA THR A 4 -27.50 -12.24 8.82
C THR A 4 -26.31 -11.26 8.76
N GLY A 5 -25.69 -10.96 9.91
CA GLY A 5 -24.60 -9.98 9.97
C GLY A 5 -23.38 -10.40 9.15
N ILE A 6 -22.95 -11.66 9.31
CA ILE A 6 -21.83 -12.24 8.56
C ILE A 6 -22.13 -12.33 7.07
N ALA A 7 -23.35 -12.77 6.70
CA ALA A 7 -23.74 -12.82 5.29
C ALA A 7 -23.69 -11.42 4.65
N SER A 8 -24.18 -10.40 5.36
CA SER A 8 -24.08 -9.02 4.89
C SER A 8 -22.64 -8.51 4.82
N ALA A 9 -21.77 -8.90 5.76
CA ALA A 9 -20.36 -8.55 5.75
C ALA A 9 -19.64 -9.14 4.52
N ARG A 10 -19.93 -10.41 4.20
CA ARG A 10 -19.37 -11.09 3.02
C ARG A 10 -19.78 -10.44 1.71
N HIS A 11 -21.04 -10.00 1.58
CA HIS A 11 -21.46 -9.23 0.39
C HIS A 11 -20.67 -7.93 0.23
N LYS A 12 -20.36 -7.24 1.34
CA LYS A 12 -19.55 -6.02 1.31
C LYS A 12 -18.09 -6.31 0.95
N LEU A 13 -17.51 -7.39 1.46
CA LEU A 13 -16.16 -7.81 1.07
C LEU A 13 -16.08 -8.21 -0.41
N ALA A 14 -17.11 -8.87 -0.95
CA ALA A 14 -17.20 -9.16 -2.36
C ALA A 14 -17.27 -7.87 -3.19
N ARG A 15 -18.05 -6.88 -2.73
CA ARG A 15 -18.11 -5.57 -3.38
C ARG A 15 -16.78 -4.81 -3.32
N ALA A 16 -16.07 -4.85 -2.19
CA ALA A 16 -14.74 -4.27 -2.08
C ALA A 16 -13.76 -4.92 -3.06
N MET A 17 -13.74 -6.26 -3.16
CA MET A 17 -12.89 -6.96 -4.12
C MET A 17 -13.22 -6.61 -5.58
N HIS A 18 -14.49 -6.40 -5.90
CA HIS A 18 -14.89 -5.92 -7.22
C HIS A 18 -14.27 -4.56 -7.55
N HIS A 19 -14.30 -3.60 -6.62
CA HIS A 19 -13.65 -2.30 -6.78
C HIS A 19 -12.12 -2.42 -6.90
N ILE A 20 -11.50 -3.31 -6.12
CA ILE A 20 -10.04 -3.56 -6.21
C ILE A 20 -9.66 -4.14 -7.56
N ALA A 21 -10.45 -5.09 -8.09
CA ALA A 21 -10.19 -5.71 -9.39
C ALA A 21 -10.38 -4.73 -10.56
N ASP A 22 -11.44 -3.91 -10.51
CA ASP A 22 -11.69 -2.84 -11.48
C ASP A 22 -10.53 -1.83 -11.48
N LEU A 23 -10.08 -1.40 -10.30
CA LEU A 23 -8.95 -0.49 -10.17
C LEU A 23 -7.65 -1.12 -10.69
N ASP A 24 -7.36 -2.38 -10.38
CA ASP A 24 -6.17 -3.09 -10.87
C ASP A 24 -6.13 -3.17 -12.41
N GLU A 25 -7.29 -3.43 -13.03
CA GLU A 25 -7.42 -3.41 -14.49
C GLU A 25 -7.13 -2.02 -15.07
N GLN A 26 -7.70 -0.97 -14.47
CA GLN A 26 -7.47 0.42 -14.89
C GLN A 26 -6.01 0.83 -14.73
N VAL A 27 -5.37 0.49 -13.61
CA VAL A 27 -3.94 0.75 -13.34
C VAL A 27 -3.05 0.03 -14.36
N GLY A 28 -3.38 -1.23 -14.68
CA GLY A 28 -2.68 -2.01 -15.70
C GLY A 28 -2.80 -1.39 -17.10
N ALA A 29 -4.01 -0.96 -17.48
CA ALA A 29 -4.25 -0.28 -18.74
C ALA A 29 -3.53 1.07 -18.83
N PHE A 30 -3.58 1.86 -17.77
CA PHE A 30 -2.92 3.16 -17.67
C PHE A 30 -1.39 3.03 -17.76
N THR A 31 -0.80 2.11 -17.01
CA THR A 31 0.66 1.85 -17.04
C THR A 31 1.11 1.41 -18.44
N LYS A 32 0.31 0.59 -19.12
CA LYS A 32 0.61 0.15 -20.50
C LYS A 32 0.49 1.29 -21.52
N ALA A 33 -0.49 2.18 -21.35
CA ALA A 33 -0.73 3.30 -22.25
C ALA A 33 0.28 4.45 -22.08
N ASN A 34 0.84 4.58 -20.87
CA ASN A 34 1.74 5.67 -20.50
C ASN A 34 3.11 5.14 -20.03
N PRO A 35 3.89 4.48 -20.92
CA PRO A 35 5.22 4.02 -20.56
C PRO A 35 6.11 5.21 -20.25
N ILE A 36 6.78 5.19 -19.10
CA ILE A 36 7.79 6.20 -18.78
C ILE A 36 9.08 5.87 -19.50
N GLU A 37 9.58 6.82 -20.29
CA GLU A 37 10.84 6.66 -20.99
C GLU A 37 12.01 7.01 -20.06
N VAL A 38 12.97 6.10 -19.99
CA VAL A 38 14.21 6.31 -19.23
C VAL A 38 15.43 6.08 -20.10
N HIS A 39 16.44 6.93 -19.93
CA HIS A 39 17.71 6.84 -20.64
C HIS A 39 18.87 6.64 -19.69
N ALA A 40 19.83 5.82 -20.12
CA ALA A 40 21.07 5.61 -19.39
C ALA A 40 22.13 6.49 -20.03
N PHE A 41 22.60 7.50 -19.32
CA PHE A 41 23.70 8.36 -19.73
C PHE A 41 24.99 7.83 -19.15
N TRP A 42 26.02 7.68 -19.99
CA TRP A 42 27.30 7.10 -19.62
C TRP A 42 28.39 8.13 -19.86
N GLU A 43 29.22 8.38 -18.85
CA GLU A 43 30.35 9.28 -18.98
C GLU A 43 31.57 8.78 -18.19
N PRO A 44 32.81 9.10 -18.63
CA PRO A 44 33.99 8.82 -17.84
C PRO A 44 33.89 9.48 -16.46
N SER A 45 34.21 8.73 -15.40
CA SER A 45 34.13 9.30 -14.05
C SER A 45 35.17 10.39 -13.85
N GLN A 46 34.73 11.57 -13.44
CA GLN A 46 35.61 12.70 -13.15
C GLN A 46 36.40 12.53 -11.85
N THR A 47 35.90 11.68 -10.94
CA THR A 47 36.47 11.48 -9.61
C THR A 47 37.25 10.16 -9.49
N HIS A 48 37.01 9.21 -10.39
CA HIS A 48 37.62 7.87 -10.35
C HIS A 48 38.22 7.52 -11.73
N PRO A 49 39.50 7.88 -11.99
CA PRO A 49 40.13 7.64 -13.28
C PRO A 49 40.05 6.16 -13.71
N GLY A 50 39.57 5.94 -14.94
CA GLY A 50 39.38 4.59 -15.50
C GLY A 50 38.04 3.95 -15.16
N GLU A 51 37.14 4.64 -14.46
CA GLU A 51 35.76 4.20 -14.21
C GLU A 51 34.76 5.00 -15.07
N VAL A 52 33.53 4.50 -15.17
CA VAL A 52 32.43 5.11 -15.92
C VAL A 52 31.28 5.35 -14.94
N ASP A 53 30.79 6.58 -14.89
CA ASP A 53 29.56 6.93 -14.17
C ASP A 53 28.37 6.72 -15.12
N CYS A 54 27.32 6.08 -14.62
CA CYS A 54 26.07 5.82 -15.31
C CYS A 54 24.91 6.46 -14.56
N HIS A 55 24.18 7.31 -15.26
CA HIS A 55 23.02 8.03 -14.73
C HIS A 55 21.76 7.59 -15.47
N MET A 56 20.78 7.11 -14.71
CA MET A 56 19.47 6.80 -15.25
C MET A 56 18.57 8.02 -15.12
N ILE A 57 18.13 8.58 -16.24
CA ILE A 57 17.37 9.83 -16.29
C ILE A 57 16.00 9.58 -16.90
N ALA A 58 14.96 10.13 -16.27
CA ALA A 58 13.61 10.16 -16.85
C ALA A 58 13.53 11.16 -18.01
N LEU A 59 13.05 10.72 -19.17
CA LEU A 59 12.90 11.56 -20.36
C LEU A 59 11.50 12.15 -20.50
N THR A 60 10.52 11.52 -19.89
CA THR A 60 9.10 11.93 -19.90
C THR A 60 8.65 12.29 -18.50
N GLU A 61 7.74 13.26 -18.42
CA GLU A 61 7.01 13.51 -17.19
C GLU A 61 6.02 12.37 -16.94
N PRO A 62 5.76 12.00 -15.69
CA PRO A 62 4.73 11.03 -15.41
C PRO A 62 3.35 11.56 -15.77
N PRO A 63 2.46 10.71 -16.30
CA PRO A 63 1.08 11.09 -16.49
C PRO A 63 0.43 11.42 -15.13
N GLU A 64 -0.56 12.30 -15.13
CA GLU A 64 -1.36 12.55 -13.93
C GLU A 64 -2.19 11.31 -13.58
N VAL A 65 -2.28 11.01 -12.28
CA VAL A 65 -3.13 9.93 -11.78
C VAL A 65 -4.60 10.31 -11.99
N PRO A 66 -5.42 9.44 -12.60
CA PRO A 66 -6.86 9.69 -12.72
C PRO A 66 -7.52 9.89 -11.36
N GLU A 67 -8.23 11.02 -11.16
CA GLU A 67 -8.91 11.34 -9.89
C GLU A 67 -9.93 10.27 -9.47
N GLU A 68 -10.52 9.57 -10.44
CA GLU A 68 -11.47 8.47 -10.23
C GLU A 68 -10.90 7.31 -9.42
N TRP A 69 -9.58 7.12 -9.43
CA TRP A 69 -8.92 6.08 -8.62
C TRP A 69 -9.07 6.35 -7.13
N SER A 70 -9.01 7.61 -6.69
CA SER A 70 -9.28 7.97 -5.30
C SER A 70 -10.73 7.62 -4.91
N LEU A 71 -11.69 7.81 -5.82
CA LEU A 71 -13.11 7.49 -5.57
C LEU A 71 -13.32 5.97 -5.45
N ILE A 72 -12.78 5.19 -6.38
CA ILE A 72 -12.86 3.72 -6.36
C ILE A 72 -12.19 3.17 -5.09
N THR A 73 -11.06 3.76 -4.71
CA THR A 73 -10.33 3.41 -3.47
C THR A 73 -11.18 3.69 -2.22
N GLY A 74 -11.80 4.87 -2.12
CA GLY A 74 -12.70 5.24 -1.03
C GLY A 74 -13.90 4.29 -0.92
N ASP A 75 -14.49 3.91 -2.04
CA ASP A 75 -15.59 2.93 -2.11
C ASP A 75 -15.17 1.54 -1.60
N ALA A 76 -14.00 1.06 -2.02
CA ALA A 76 -13.45 -0.21 -1.57
C ALA A 76 -13.21 -0.21 -0.04
N LEU A 77 -12.56 0.84 0.47
CA LEU A 77 -12.28 1.02 1.90
C LEU A 77 -13.57 1.11 2.72
N THR A 78 -14.55 1.88 2.25
CA THR A 78 -15.86 2.00 2.90
C THR A 78 -16.60 0.67 2.95
N CYS A 79 -16.53 -0.13 1.89
CA CYS A 79 -17.09 -1.47 1.87
C CYS A 79 -16.41 -2.40 2.90
N MET A 80 -15.08 -2.37 2.99
CA MET A 80 -14.33 -3.17 3.98
C MET A 80 -14.64 -2.75 5.41
N ARG A 81 -14.74 -1.44 5.69
CA ARG A 81 -15.15 -0.94 7.01
C ARG A 81 -16.56 -1.38 7.36
N ALA A 82 -17.49 -1.21 6.42
CA ALA A 82 -18.87 -1.61 6.64
C ALA A 82 -19.01 -3.14 6.78
N ALA A 83 -18.10 -3.95 6.24
CA ALA A 83 -18.07 -5.39 6.50
C ALA A 83 -17.77 -5.71 7.98
N LEU A 84 -16.79 -5.02 8.58
CA LEU A 84 -16.50 -5.14 10.01
C LEU A 84 -17.69 -4.66 10.86
N ASP A 85 -18.31 -3.54 10.51
CA ASP A 85 -19.46 -3.04 11.26
C ASP A 85 -20.63 -4.04 11.21
N HIS A 86 -20.92 -4.61 10.02
CA HIS A 86 -22.01 -5.56 9.85
C HIS A 86 -21.75 -6.92 10.53
N SER A 87 -20.50 -7.37 10.62
CA SER A 87 -20.19 -8.65 11.28
C SER A 87 -20.50 -8.59 12.78
N VAL A 88 -20.26 -7.45 13.43
CA VAL A 88 -20.48 -7.28 14.88
C VAL A 88 -21.82 -6.64 15.23
N TYR A 89 -22.49 -5.92 14.31
CA TYR A 89 -23.70 -5.14 14.59
C TYR A 89 -24.84 -5.92 15.26
N PRO A 90 -25.23 -7.13 14.81
CA PRO A 90 -26.32 -7.87 15.45
C PRO A 90 -26.06 -8.13 16.95
N HIS A 91 -24.80 -8.34 17.31
CA HIS A 91 -24.39 -8.54 18.69
C HIS A 91 -24.27 -7.22 19.43
N ALA A 92 -23.67 -6.19 18.85
CA ALA A 92 -23.60 -4.86 19.46
C ALA A 92 -25.00 -4.29 19.79
N ARG A 93 -26.02 -4.60 18.98
CA ARG A 93 -27.42 -4.20 19.24
C ARG A 93 -28.02 -4.89 20.47
N GLN A 94 -27.62 -6.13 20.76
CA GLN A 94 -28.08 -6.86 21.95
C GLN A 94 -27.42 -6.34 23.24
N PHE A 95 -26.28 -5.67 23.11
CA PHE A 95 -25.48 -5.13 24.22
C PHE A 95 -25.23 -3.63 23.99
N PRO A 96 -26.24 -2.76 24.16
CA PRO A 96 -26.23 -1.37 23.73
C PRO A 96 -25.20 -0.45 24.44
N THR A 97 -24.36 -0.98 25.32
CA THR A 97 -23.48 -0.17 26.18
C THR A 97 -22.02 -0.63 26.09
N LEU A 98 -21.28 -0.03 25.17
CA LEU A 98 -19.84 0.18 25.32
C LEU A 98 -19.63 1.59 25.87
N THR A 99 -19.63 1.75 27.19
CA THR A 99 -19.18 2.99 27.82
C THR A 99 -17.75 2.83 28.28
N ALA A 100 -16.80 3.17 27.41
CA ALA A 100 -15.48 3.61 27.86
C ALA A 100 -15.51 5.14 27.96
N ARG A 101 -15.84 5.62 29.15
CA ARG A 101 -15.39 6.93 29.65
C ARG A 101 -14.92 6.67 31.07
N THR A 102 -13.76 7.18 31.46
CA THR A 102 -13.63 7.55 32.87
C THR A 102 -14.71 8.59 33.12
N LYS A 103 -15.53 8.41 34.14
CA LYS A 103 -16.34 9.54 34.62
C LYS A 103 -15.38 10.71 34.90
N PRO A 104 -15.82 11.97 34.85
CA PRO A 104 -14.96 13.13 35.19
C PRO A 104 -14.28 13.03 36.57
N ASN A 105 -14.76 12.16 37.46
CA ASN A 105 -14.20 11.89 38.78
C ASN A 105 -13.12 10.76 38.82
N GLY A 106 -12.76 10.17 37.68
CA GLY A 106 -11.76 9.09 37.61
C GLY A 106 -12.28 7.67 37.88
N ASP A 107 -13.59 7.47 38.07
CA ASP A 107 -14.13 6.11 38.23
C ASP A 107 -13.94 5.29 36.94
N LEU A 108 -13.41 4.08 37.09
CA LEU A 108 -13.41 3.04 36.06
C LEU A 108 -14.85 2.65 35.73
N ILE A 109 -15.26 2.84 34.47
CA ILE A 109 -16.48 2.20 33.97
C ILE A 109 -16.13 0.76 33.62
N THR A 110 -16.73 -0.18 34.34
CA THR A 110 -16.63 -1.61 34.03
C THR A 110 -17.38 -1.90 32.73
N ILE A 111 -16.66 -2.30 31.69
CA ILE A 111 -17.25 -2.85 30.47
C ILE A 111 -17.82 -4.22 30.85
N ARG A 112 -19.15 -4.37 30.82
CA ARG A 112 -19.76 -5.71 30.84
C ARG A 112 -19.45 -6.35 29.49
N GLN A 113 -18.97 -7.60 29.48
CA GLN A 113 -18.66 -8.33 28.25
C GLN A 113 -19.85 -8.25 27.28
N ALA A 114 -19.66 -7.54 26.17
CA ALA A 114 -20.68 -7.30 25.14
C ALA A 114 -20.77 -8.48 24.14
N HIS A 115 -19.88 -9.46 24.27
CA HIS A 115 -19.78 -10.60 23.37
C HIS A 115 -19.46 -11.88 24.15
N SER A 116 -19.62 -13.04 23.51
CA SER A 116 -19.09 -14.30 24.05
C SER A 116 -17.56 -14.18 24.24
N ALA A 117 -16.99 -15.03 25.11
CA ALA A 117 -15.56 -15.04 25.32
C ALA A 117 -14.78 -15.29 24.02
N ALA A 118 -15.29 -16.16 23.14
CA ALA A 118 -14.68 -16.46 21.85
C ALA A 118 -14.68 -15.25 20.90
N VAL A 119 -15.80 -14.52 20.80
CA VAL A 119 -15.87 -13.32 19.95
C VAL A 119 -14.99 -12.20 20.50
N THR A 120 -15.00 -12.00 21.82
CA THR A 120 -14.14 -11.02 22.49
C THR A 120 -12.67 -11.29 22.20
N ASP A 121 -12.26 -12.55 22.28
CA ASP A 121 -10.90 -12.99 22.00
C ASP A 121 -10.49 -12.73 20.54
N VAL A 122 -11.38 -12.95 19.56
CA VAL A 122 -11.14 -12.57 18.16
C VAL A 122 -10.96 -11.06 18.02
N LEU A 123 -11.85 -10.25 18.60
CA LEU A 123 -11.76 -8.79 18.49
C LEU A 123 -10.48 -8.25 19.14
N GLU A 124 -10.13 -8.76 20.31
CA GLU A 124 -8.96 -8.33 21.08
C GLU A 124 -7.66 -8.68 20.35
N ARG A 125 -7.50 -9.91 19.86
CA ARG A 125 -6.27 -10.34 19.16
C ARG A 125 -5.99 -9.57 17.86
N ASN A 126 -7.02 -8.99 17.26
CA ASN A 126 -6.88 -8.22 16.02
C ASN A 126 -6.75 -6.71 16.27
N GLN A 127 -6.62 -6.26 17.53
CA GLN A 127 -6.41 -4.84 17.80
C GLN A 127 -4.98 -4.40 17.38
N PRO A 128 -4.84 -3.24 16.72
CA PRO A 128 -3.53 -2.77 16.25
C PRO A 128 -2.43 -2.67 17.30
N TYR A 129 -2.76 -2.39 18.56
CA TYR A 129 -1.77 -2.22 19.64
C TYR A 129 -1.06 -3.51 20.07
N HIS A 130 -1.51 -4.68 19.58
CA HIS A 130 -0.78 -5.94 19.76
C HIS A 130 0.31 -6.16 18.70
N SER A 131 0.33 -5.35 17.63
CA SER A 131 1.36 -5.40 16.59
C SER A 131 2.63 -4.68 17.04
N GLN A 132 3.80 -5.15 16.57
CA GLN A 132 5.08 -4.43 16.72
C GLN A 132 5.07 -3.08 15.99
N ALA A 133 4.25 -2.95 14.94
CA ALA A 133 4.04 -1.73 14.19
C ALA A 133 2.54 -1.40 14.12
N PRO A 134 1.94 -0.81 15.19
CA PRO A 134 0.50 -0.56 15.25
C PRO A 134 -0.04 0.31 14.12
N HIS A 135 0.75 1.29 13.65
CA HIS A 135 0.36 2.19 12.55
C HIS A 135 0.32 1.49 11.18
N HIS A 136 1.08 0.40 11.01
CA HIS A 136 1.09 -0.42 9.79
C HIS A 136 0.11 -1.59 9.84
N HIS A 137 -0.58 -1.79 10.97
CA HIS A 137 -1.59 -2.83 11.09
C HIS A 137 -2.76 -2.55 10.15
N ALA A 138 -3.23 -3.56 9.42
CA ALA A 138 -4.25 -3.40 8.38
C ALA A 138 -5.53 -2.69 8.85
N ILE A 139 -6.03 -2.99 10.06
CA ILE A 139 -7.21 -2.30 10.62
C ILE A 139 -6.92 -0.84 10.97
N ALA A 140 -5.71 -0.52 11.46
CA ALA A 140 -5.34 0.85 11.76
C ALA A 140 -5.25 1.66 10.47
N VAL A 141 -4.62 1.10 9.44
CA VAL A 141 -4.54 1.71 8.11
C VAL A 141 -5.93 1.91 7.51
N LEU A 142 -6.80 0.89 7.53
CA LEU A 142 -8.18 1.00 7.09
C LEU A 142 -8.93 2.13 7.82
N ALA A 143 -8.83 2.18 9.15
CA ALA A 143 -9.48 3.21 9.95
C ALA A 143 -8.95 4.60 9.62
N ALA A 144 -7.64 4.75 9.44
CA ALA A 144 -7.02 6.01 9.08
C ALA A 144 -7.48 6.48 7.69
N LEU A 145 -7.42 5.60 6.68
CA LEU A 145 -7.80 5.93 5.31
C LEU A 145 -9.29 6.25 5.18
N VAL A 146 -10.18 5.46 5.78
CA VAL A 146 -11.63 5.76 5.76
C VAL A 146 -11.95 7.09 6.45
N ASN A 147 -11.26 7.39 7.56
CA ASN A 147 -11.44 8.68 8.23
C ASN A 147 -10.93 9.84 7.38
N THR A 148 -9.80 9.66 6.70
CA THR A 148 -9.30 10.65 5.73
C THR A 148 -10.32 10.85 4.63
N ASP A 149 -10.73 9.79 3.93
CA ASP A 149 -11.67 9.82 2.80
C ASP A 149 -12.99 10.54 3.13
N LYS A 150 -13.53 10.30 4.33
CA LYS A 150 -14.75 10.96 4.82
C LYS A 150 -14.62 12.48 4.90
N HIS A 151 -13.42 12.98 5.18
CA HIS A 151 -13.18 14.40 5.45
C HIS A 151 -12.39 15.11 4.35
N ARG A 152 -11.70 14.35 3.49
CA ARG A 152 -10.75 14.80 2.47
C ARG A 152 -10.63 13.73 1.40
N GLN A 153 -10.40 14.12 0.15
CA GLN A 153 -10.07 13.15 -0.90
C GLN A 153 -8.79 12.39 -0.55
N LEU A 154 -8.78 11.08 -0.78
CA LEU A 154 -7.56 10.27 -0.66
C LEU A 154 -6.54 10.71 -1.72
N LEU A 155 -5.32 10.94 -1.28
CA LEU A 155 -4.22 11.30 -2.17
C LEU A 155 -3.61 10.02 -2.73
N VAL A 156 -4.04 9.67 -3.94
CA VAL A 156 -3.39 8.63 -4.75
C VAL A 156 -2.37 9.31 -5.63
N THR A 157 -1.11 8.95 -5.46
CA THR A 157 0.02 9.49 -6.21
C THR A 157 0.59 8.41 -7.12
N ASN A 158 1.34 8.82 -8.14
CA ASN A 158 2.17 7.85 -8.82
C ASN A 158 3.41 7.61 -7.97
N GLY A 159 3.52 6.42 -7.40
CA GLY A 159 4.77 5.92 -6.87
C GLY A 159 5.63 5.40 -8.01
N PHE A 160 6.94 5.58 -7.90
CA PHE A 160 7.88 5.07 -8.88
C PHE A 160 8.96 4.25 -8.18
N ALA A 161 9.12 3.01 -8.62
CA ALA A 161 10.27 2.19 -8.28
C ALA A 161 11.08 1.99 -9.55
N ALA A 162 12.13 2.78 -9.71
CA ALA A 162 13.09 2.59 -10.77
C ALA A 162 14.13 1.56 -10.33
N GLN A 163 14.22 0.44 -11.05
CA GLN A 163 15.30 -0.52 -10.88
C GLN A 163 16.05 -0.68 -12.20
N VAL A 164 17.37 -0.57 -12.15
CA VAL A 164 18.20 -0.93 -13.29
C VAL A 164 18.99 -2.16 -12.94
N LEU A 165 18.66 -3.24 -13.64
CA LEU A 165 19.40 -4.46 -13.55
C LEU A 165 20.53 -4.38 -14.57
N ILE A 166 21.68 -3.88 -14.11
CA ILE A 166 22.93 -4.02 -14.84
C ILE A 166 23.28 -5.51 -14.82
N LYS A 167 23.32 -6.12 -16.00
CA LYS A 167 23.60 -7.56 -16.11
C LYS A 167 25.03 -7.81 -15.62
N GLN A 168 25.23 -8.85 -14.81
CA GLN A 168 26.58 -9.21 -14.40
C GLN A 168 27.41 -9.61 -15.63
N SER A 169 28.62 -9.09 -15.74
CA SER A 169 29.55 -9.37 -16.84
C SER A 169 30.97 -9.50 -16.29
N ASP A 170 31.80 -10.27 -16.97
CA ASP A 170 33.25 -10.33 -16.75
C ASP A 170 33.99 -9.10 -17.29
N LYS A 171 33.32 -8.22 -18.04
CA LYS A 171 33.89 -7.02 -18.68
C LYS A 171 33.92 -5.79 -17.76
N TYR A 172 33.20 -5.82 -16.65
CA TYR A 172 33.16 -4.73 -15.69
C TYR A 172 32.75 -5.21 -14.30
N VAL A 173 33.08 -4.42 -13.28
CA VAL A 173 32.57 -4.58 -11.93
C VAL A 173 31.83 -3.30 -11.52
N ILE A 174 30.68 -3.45 -10.85
CA ILE A 174 29.98 -2.32 -10.24
C ILE A 174 30.78 -1.94 -8.98
N THR A 175 31.32 -0.73 -8.96
CA THR A 175 32.11 -0.20 -7.83
C THR A 175 31.27 0.66 -6.90
N TYR A 176 30.12 1.14 -7.38
CA TYR A 176 29.19 1.97 -6.63
C TYR A 176 27.77 1.80 -7.16
N GLU A 177 26.82 1.78 -6.24
CA GLU A 177 25.38 1.80 -6.52
C GLU A 177 24.72 2.76 -5.53
N ASP A 178 23.99 3.74 -6.07
CA ASP A 178 23.13 4.65 -5.32
C ASP A 178 21.71 4.51 -5.87
N PRO A 179 20.88 3.66 -5.25
CA PRO A 179 19.48 3.59 -5.60
C PRO A 179 18.81 4.83 -5.02
N GLN A 180 18.56 5.84 -5.86
CA GLN A 180 17.78 6.99 -5.42
C GLN A 180 16.30 6.59 -5.42
N GLN A 181 15.73 6.47 -4.22
CA GLN A 181 14.28 6.51 -4.07
C GLN A 181 13.88 7.99 -4.09
N GLY A 182 13.60 8.52 -5.28
CA GLY A 182 13.05 9.86 -5.42
C GLY A 182 11.63 9.92 -4.88
N GLU A 183 11.31 10.96 -4.11
CA GLU A 183 9.93 11.25 -3.66
C GLU A 183 9.03 11.73 -4.81
N SER A 184 9.64 12.18 -5.91
CA SER A 184 8.96 12.64 -7.12
C SER A 184 9.77 12.22 -8.35
N LEU A 185 9.06 12.03 -9.46
CA LEU A 185 9.64 11.76 -10.76
C LEU A 185 9.32 12.92 -11.69
N ALA A 186 10.27 13.82 -11.90
CA ALA A 186 10.19 14.85 -12.92
C ALA A 186 11.06 14.49 -14.13
N LYS A 187 10.74 15.08 -15.28
CA LYS A 187 11.60 14.98 -16.46
C LYS A 187 12.98 15.56 -16.13
N GLY A 188 14.02 14.77 -16.40
CA GLY A 188 15.40 15.12 -16.09
C GLY A 188 15.90 14.59 -14.75
N ASP A 189 15.04 14.03 -13.90
CA ASP A 189 15.46 13.47 -12.62
C ASP A 189 16.35 12.24 -12.79
N VAL A 190 17.36 12.15 -11.93
CA VAL A 190 18.28 11.02 -11.86
C VAL A 190 17.70 9.96 -10.92
N LEU A 191 17.31 8.82 -11.47
CA LEU A 191 16.64 7.73 -10.75
C LEU A 191 17.61 6.85 -9.98
N THR A 192 18.79 6.64 -10.54
CA THR A 192 19.83 5.85 -9.90
C THR A 192 21.17 6.16 -10.55
N ARG A 193 22.22 5.98 -9.76
CA ARG A 193 23.61 6.17 -10.19
C ARG A 193 24.37 4.88 -9.97
N TYR A 194 25.09 4.48 -11.00
CA TYR A 194 26.06 3.40 -10.91
C TYR A 194 27.44 3.92 -11.27
N ARG A 195 28.46 3.34 -10.65
CA ARG A 195 29.83 3.44 -11.16
C ARG A 195 30.32 2.07 -11.52
N LEU A 196 30.91 1.97 -12.71
CA LEU A 196 31.42 0.73 -13.25
C LEU A 196 32.90 0.88 -13.57
N LYS A 197 33.67 -0.15 -13.23
CA LYS A 197 35.08 -0.26 -13.58
C LYS A 197 35.26 -1.36 -14.63
N PRO A 198 35.70 -1.03 -15.86
CA PRO A 198 36.10 -2.01 -16.85
C PRO A 198 37.23 -2.92 -16.33
N THR A 199 37.14 -4.21 -16.59
CA THR A 199 38.11 -5.23 -16.14
C THR A 199 39.15 -5.59 -17.21
N GLY A 200 38.94 -5.17 -18.46
CA GLY A 200 39.81 -5.48 -19.60
C GLY A 200 40.06 -4.31 -20.54
N ILE A 201 41.16 -4.39 -21.31
CA ILE A 201 41.51 -3.40 -22.34
C ILE A 201 40.48 -3.51 -23.47
N GLY A 202 39.71 -2.45 -23.73
CA GLY A 202 38.76 -2.38 -24.84
C GLY A 202 37.32 -2.77 -24.51
N ALA A 203 36.93 -2.90 -23.24
CA ALA A 203 35.51 -3.01 -22.89
C ALA A 203 34.81 -1.67 -23.16
N THR A 204 34.11 -1.59 -24.29
CA THR A 204 33.39 -0.39 -24.76
C THR A 204 31.87 -0.52 -24.71
N SER A 205 31.34 -1.67 -24.25
CA SER A 205 29.90 -1.93 -24.19
C SER A 205 29.48 -2.51 -22.85
N PHE A 206 28.34 -2.03 -22.35
CA PHE A 206 27.68 -2.47 -21.13
C PHE A 206 26.30 -3.00 -21.50
N GLU A 207 25.93 -4.17 -20.97
CA GLU A 207 24.58 -4.71 -21.14
C GLU A 207 23.75 -4.39 -19.89
N TYR A 208 22.60 -3.75 -20.09
CA TYR A 208 21.71 -3.41 -19.00
C TYR A 208 20.26 -3.65 -19.39
N HIS A 209 19.43 -3.99 -18.40
CA HIS A 209 17.98 -4.04 -18.54
C HIS A 209 17.37 -2.94 -17.67
N LYS A 210 16.47 -2.17 -18.28
CA LYS A 210 15.71 -1.11 -17.61
C LYS A 210 14.40 -1.71 -17.13
N TYR A 211 14.17 -1.70 -15.82
CA TYR A 211 12.89 -2.04 -15.22
C TYR A 211 12.38 -0.82 -14.47
N LEU A 212 11.58 0.00 -15.14
CA LEU A 212 10.84 1.03 -14.44
C LEU A 212 9.44 0.51 -14.15
N GLN A 213 9.15 0.30 -12.87
CA GLN A 213 7.79 0.00 -12.43
C GLN A 213 7.19 1.28 -11.88
N THR A 214 6.18 1.79 -12.58
CA THR A 214 5.30 2.82 -12.06
C THR A 214 4.16 2.11 -11.37
N GLU A 215 4.00 2.33 -10.08
CA GLU A 215 2.89 1.75 -9.34
C GLU A 215 2.21 2.85 -8.54
N PRO A 216 0.90 3.07 -8.77
CA PRO A 216 0.14 4.03 -7.98
C PRO A 216 0.29 3.69 -6.51
N ALA A 217 0.57 4.72 -5.72
CA ALA A 217 0.77 4.62 -4.30
C ALA A 217 -0.26 5.48 -3.58
N ILE A 218 -0.44 5.20 -2.30
CA ILE A 218 -1.29 5.97 -1.41
C ILE A 218 -0.50 6.35 -0.16
N ASP A 219 -0.66 7.61 0.24
CA ASP A 219 -0.06 8.12 1.47
C ASP A 219 -0.78 7.53 2.68
N LEU A 220 0.00 6.98 3.60
CA LEU A 220 -0.55 6.47 4.85
C LEU A 220 -0.70 7.62 5.86
N PRO A 221 -1.93 7.93 6.32
CA PRO A 221 -2.15 9.07 7.20
C PRO A 221 -1.38 8.94 8.52
N ASN A 222 -0.79 10.05 8.98
CA ASN A 222 0.04 10.14 10.18
C ASN A 222 1.39 9.40 10.08
N THR A 223 1.84 9.07 8.88
CA THR A 223 3.17 8.54 8.62
C THR A 223 3.81 9.33 7.47
N THR A 224 5.11 9.13 7.25
CA THR A 224 5.82 9.57 6.04
C THR A 224 5.85 8.49 4.98
N ASP A 225 5.15 7.37 5.22
CA ASP A 225 5.22 6.19 4.38
C ASP A 225 4.15 6.25 3.29
N TYR A 226 4.52 5.79 2.11
CA TYR A 226 3.62 5.49 1.01
C TYR A 226 3.62 3.99 0.78
N ARG A 227 2.52 3.46 0.28
CA ARG A 227 2.37 2.03 -0.04
C ARG A 227 1.81 1.86 -1.44
N PRO A 228 2.28 0.86 -2.20
CA PRO A 228 1.61 0.44 -3.43
C PRO A 228 0.12 0.21 -3.21
N LEU A 229 -0.72 0.89 -3.99
CA LEU A 229 -2.16 1.01 -3.77
C LEU A 229 -2.87 -0.36 -3.84
N ILE A 230 -2.66 -1.11 -4.93
CA ILE A 230 -3.34 -2.39 -5.14
C ILE A 230 -2.89 -3.43 -4.09
N PRO A 231 -1.58 -3.64 -3.83
CA PRO A 231 -1.14 -4.53 -2.76
C PRO A 231 -1.71 -4.13 -1.40
N LEU A 232 -1.72 -2.84 -1.05
CA LEU A 232 -2.28 -2.38 0.22
C LEU A 232 -3.77 -2.71 0.36
N LEU A 233 -4.56 -2.43 -0.68
CA LEU A 233 -6.00 -2.73 -0.66
C LEU A 233 -6.26 -4.24 -0.52
N ARG A 234 -5.47 -5.08 -1.18
CA ARG A 234 -5.53 -6.54 -1.04
C ARG A 234 -5.14 -7.02 0.35
N ASP A 235 -4.09 -6.44 0.95
CA ASP A 235 -3.66 -6.75 2.32
C ASP A 235 -4.78 -6.42 3.33
N ILE A 236 -5.39 -5.24 3.21
CA ILE A 236 -6.52 -4.83 4.05
C ILE A 236 -7.70 -5.77 3.84
N HIS A 237 -8.06 -6.07 2.59
CA HIS A 237 -9.17 -6.97 2.26
C HIS A 237 -8.98 -8.36 2.85
N SER A 238 -7.79 -8.95 2.68
CA SER A 238 -7.45 -10.26 3.23
C SER A 238 -7.56 -10.25 4.75
N SER A 239 -7.01 -9.24 5.41
CA SER A 239 -7.05 -9.09 6.87
C SER A 239 -8.50 -8.98 7.38
N VAL A 240 -9.34 -8.16 6.73
CA VAL A 240 -10.75 -8.02 7.12
C VAL A 240 -11.53 -9.32 6.87
N SER A 241 -11.26 -10.00 5.75
CA SER A 241 -11.90 -11.28 5.43
C SER A 241 -11.59 -12.34 6.49
N GLU A 242 -10.32 -12.46 6.89
CA GLU A 242 -9.89 -13.38 7.95
C GLU A 242 -10.58 -13.08 9.28
N ILE A 243 -10.74 -11.80 9.64
CA ILE A 243 -11.47 -11.38 10.85
C ILE A 243 -12.94 -11.79 10.76
N VAL A 244 -13.59 -11.53 9.63
CA VAL A 244 -15.01 -11.90 9.43
C VAL A 244 -15.21 -13.41 9.53
N ASP A 245 -14.30 -14.20 8.97
CA ASP A 245 -14.37 -15.67 9.06
C ASP A 245 -14.13 -16.17 10.49
N LYS A 246 -13.12 -15.65 11.20
CA LYS A 246 -12.89 -15.96 12.63
C LYS A 246 -14.09 -15.59 13.50
N LEU A 247 -14.76 -14.48 13.22
CA LEU A 247 -15.97 -14.07 13.93
C LEU A 247 -17.14 -15.03 13.67
N ALA A 248 -17.29 -15.51 12.42
CA ALA A 248 -18.28 -16.51 12.08
C ALA A 248 -18.02 -17.84 12.82
N GLU A 249 -16.76 -18.29 12.86
CA GLU A 249 -16.33 -19.47 13.62
C GLU A 249 -16.57 -19.32 15.13
N ALA A 250 -16.42 -18.09 15.66
CA ALA A 250 -16.71 -17.77 17.06
C ALA A 250 -18.22 -17.69 17.39
N GLY A 251 -19.09 -17.94 16.41
CA GLY A 251 -20.53 -18.05 16.58
C GLY A 251 -21.34 -16.81 16.18
N LEU A 252 -20.72 -15.80 15.55
CA LEU A 252 -21.49 -14.72 14.92
C LEU A 252 -22.23 -15.25 13.69
N THR A 253 -23.47 -14.81 13.50
CA THR A 253 -24.30 -15.15 12.32
C THR A 253 -24.58 -13.93 11.48
#